data_AF-A0AAZ1X6J4-F1
#
_entry.id   AF-A0AAZ1X6J4-F1
#
_cell.length_a   1.000
_cell.length_b   1.000
_cell.length_c   1.000
_cell.angle_alpha   90.00
_cell.angle_beta   90.00
_cell.angle_gamma   90.00
#
_symmetry.space_group_name_H-M   'P 1'
#
loop_
_entity.id
_entity.type
_entity.pdbx_description
1 polymer ?
#
loop_
_entity_poly.entity_id
_entity_poly.type
_entity_poly.pdbx_seq_one_letter_code
_entity_poly.pdbx_strand_id
1 'polypeptide(L)'
;MSLHSHSDKITLEGVVVQRAECRPAVSESYMSYMNERGLLQIEESSKPARLSQQLDKAVTNNYKPVANHDYNREYERKKKEEGKRARADKQQVLDMLFSAFEKHQYYNIKDLVDITKQPVIYLKEILRDIGIYNVKGTHKNTWELRPEYRHYQGEEKTDE
;
A
#
# COMPACT_ATOMS: atom_id res chain seq x y z
N MET A 1 -38.77 34.17 -6.86
CA MET A 1 -37.34 34.28 -6.50
C MET A 1 -37.19 35.46 -5.56
N SER A 2 -36.87 35.22 -4.29
CA SER A 2 -35.86 36.01 -3.56
C SER A 2 -35.54 35.28 -2.26
N LEU A 3 -34.30 34.79 -2.20
CA LEU A 3 -33.73 34.05 -1.08
C LEU A 3 -33.48 35.04 0.06
N HIS A 4 -33.97 34.73 1.26
CA HIS A 4 -33.66 35.52 2.45
C HIS A 4 -32.18 35.32 2.80
N SER A 5 -31.34 36.26 2.38
CA SER A 5 -29.97 36.37 2.88
C SER A 5 -30.05 36.79 4.36
N HIS A 6 -29.90 35.84 5.28
CA HIS A 6 -29.57 36.19 6.66
C HIS A 6 -28.16 36.75 6.66
N SER A 7 -28.13 38.08 6.62
CA SER A 7 -26.95 38.91 6.63
C SER A 7 -26.10 38.63 7.86
N ASP A 8 -24.79 38.54 7.67
CA ASP A 8 -23.75 38.71 8.69
C ASP A 8 -23.88 40.09 9.37
N LYS A 9 -24.94 40.28 10.15
CA LYS A 9 -25.23 41.52 10.88
C LYS A 9 -25.35 41.17 12.34
N ILE A 10 -24.37 41.64 13.11
CA ILE A 10 -24.40 41.59 14.56
C ILE A 10 -25.33 42.71 15.04
N THR A 11 -26.37 42.34 15.78
CA THR A 11 -27.33 43.26 16.40
C THR A 11 -27.34 43.07 17.92
N LEU A 12 -27.56 44.17 18.63
CA LEU A 12 -27.68 44.17 20.09
C LEU A 12 -29.16 44.22 20.48
N GLU A 13 -29.68 43.12 21.02
CA GLU A 13 -31.11 42.98 21.40
C GLU A 13 -31.49 43.81 22.63
N GLY A 14 -30.55 44.08 23.52
CA GLY A 14 -30.77 44.88 24.73
C GLY A 14 -29.85 44.51 25.88
N VAL A 15 -30.21 44.99 27.08
CA VAL A 15 -29.48 44.74 28.32
C VAL A 15 -30.34 43.88 29.23
N VAL A 16 -29.76 42.83 29.82
CA VAL A 16 -30.47 41.97 30.78
C VAL A 16 -30.64 42.73 32.09
N VAL A 17 -31.86 43.16 32.38
CA VAL A 17 -32.18 43.95 33.58
C VAL A 17 -32.47 43.05 34.79
N GLN A 18 -33.08 41.89 34.55
CA GLN A 18 -33.45 40.97 35.62
C GLN A 18 -33.41 39.53 35.11
N ARG A 19 -32.96 38.63 35.99
CA ARG A 19 -32.99 37.18 35.77
C ARG A 19 -34.01 36.57 36.71
N ALA A 20 -34.83 35.67 36.18
CA ALA A 20 -35.77 34.88 36.96
C ALA A 20 -35.56 33.39 36.66
N GLU A 21 -35.89 32.55 37.65
CA GLU A 21 -35.94 31.10 37.51
C GLU A 21 -37.39 30.63 37.64
N CYS A 22 -37.89 29.93 36.63
CA CYS A 22 -39.20 29.30 36.70
C CYS A 22 -39.09 28.04 37.55
N ARG A 23 -39.75 28.03 38.71
CA ARG A 23 -39.88 26.82 39.55
C ARG A 23 -41.32 26.32 39.52
N PRO A 24 -41.53 25.02 39.32
CA PRO A 24 -42.87 24.44 39.40
C PRO A 24 -43.40 24.53 40.85
N ALA A 25 -44.71 24.65 40.98
CA ALA A 25 -45.36 24.57 42.28
C ALA A 25 -45.22 23.14 42.84
N VAL A 26 -44.90 23.03 44.14
CA VAL A 26 -44.76 21.74 44.81
C VAL A 26 -46.14 21.11 45.00
N SER A 27 -46.47 20.13 44.17
CA SER A 27 -47.65 19.28 44.28
C SER A 27 -47.24 17.82 44.43
N GLU A 28 -48.14 16.98 44.98
CA GLU A 28 -47.91 15.54 45.07
C GLU A 28 -47.66 14.90 43.70
N SER A 29 -48.42 15.33 42.68
CA SER A 29 -48.25 14.91 41.29
C SER A 29 -46.90 15.33 40.68
N TYR A 30 -46.37 16.48 41.09
CA TYR A 30 -45.06 16.93 40.64
C TYR A 30 -43.94 16.11 41.31
N MET A 31 -44.06 15.83 42.61
CA MET A 31 -43.08 15.01 43.33
C MET A 31 -43.04 13.57 42.81
N SER A 32 -44.20 12.97 42.49
CA SER A 32 -44.25 11.62 41.91
C SER A 32 -43.58 11.57 40.54
N TYR A 33 -43.87 12.53 39.66
CA TYR A 33 -43.23 12.66 38.35
C TYR A 33 -41.71 12.87 38.46
N MET A 34 -41.25 13.73 39.37
CA MET A 34 -39.82 13.98 39.56
C MET A 34 -39.08 12.74 40.11
N ASN A 35 -39.72 11.96 40.97
CA ASN A 35 -39.15 10.70 41.47
C ASN A 35 -39.02 9.67 40.34
N GLU A 36 -40.09 9.47 39.56
CA GLU A 36 -40.07 8.58 38.39
C GLU A 36 -38.97 8.98 37.39
N ARG A 37 -38.89 10.27 37.05
CA ARG A 37 -37.84 10.81 36.17
C ARG A 37 -36.44 10.61 36.75
N GLY A 38 -36.26 10.81 38.06
CA GLY A 38 -34.98 10.62 38.74
C GLY A 38 -34.51 9.17 38.66
N LEU A 39 -35.40 8.22 38.89
CA LEU A 39 -35.10 6.78 38.78
C LEU A 39 -34.66 6.39 37.37
N LEU A 40 -35.40 6.85 36.34
CA LEU A 40 -35.04 6.59 34.94
C LEU A 40 -33.68 7.18 34.57
N GLN A 41 -33.37 8.39 35.04
CA GLN A 41 -32.09 9.03 34.76
C GLN A 41 -30.91 8.30 35.43
N ILE A 42 -31.10 7.78 36.65
CA ILE A 42 -30.10 6.94 37.32
C ILE A 42 -29.93 5.63 36.55
N GLU A 43 -31.02 4.99 36.12
CA GLU A 43 -30.96 3.76 35.34
C GLU A 43 -30.24 3.95 33.99
N GLU A 44 -30.50 5.04 33.29
CA GLU A 44 -29.85 5.36 32.01
C GLU A 44 -28.37 5.73 32.19
N SER A 45 -28.03 6.52 33.21
CA SER A 45 -26.64 6.95 33.47
C SER A 45 -25.77 5.86 34.10
N SER A 46 -26.37 4.92 34.83
CA SER A 46 -25.69 3.75 35.38
C SER A 46 -25.36 2.68 34.34
N LYS A 47 -25.98 2.74 33.15
CA LYS A 47 -25.64 1.83 32.04
C LYS A 47 -24.29 2.23 31.44
N PRO A 48 -23.29 1.33 31.40
CA PRO A 48 -22.00 1.63 30.80
C PRO A 48 -22.16 1.82 29.28
N ALA A 49 -21.45 2.79 28.71
CA ALA A 49 -21.51 3.10 27.28
C ALA A 49 -21.06 1.95 26.36
N ARG A 50 -20.36 0.94 26.92
CA ARG A 50 -19.93 -0.27 26.21
C ARG A 50 -20.16 -1.48 27.09
N LEU A 51 -20.76 -2.51 26.51
CA LEU A 51 -20.96 -3.81 27.15
C LEU A 51 -20.01 -4.83 26.52
N SER A 52 -19.25 -5.55 27.33
CA SER A 52 -18.50 -6.72 26.85
C SER A 52 -19.50 -7.82 26.46
N GLN A 53 -19.44 -8.28 25.23
CA GLN A 53 -20.23 -9.44 24.79
C GLN A 53 -19.45 -10.72 25.10
N GLN A 54 -20.06 -11.61 25.88
CA GLN A 54 -19.50 -12.95 26.09
C GLN A 54 -19.61 -13.74 24.78
N LEU A 55 -18.51 -14.40 24.40
CA LEU A 55 -18.51 -15.30 23.27
C LEU A 55 -19.14 -16.63 23.70
N ASP A 56 -20.11 -17.13 22.94
CA ASP A 56 -20.82 -18.40 23.19
C ASP A 56 -19.86 -19.60 23.24
N LYS A 57 -18.75 -19.50 22.51
CA LYS A 57 -17.67 -20.50 22.52
C LYS A 57 -16.36 -19.82 22.83
N ALA A 58 -15.56 -20.46 23.69
CA ALA A 58 -14.19 -20.04 23.92
C ALA A 58 -13.43 -20.05 22.59
N VAL A 59 -12.83 -18.92 22.20
CA VAL A 59 -11.95 -18.85 21.04
C VAL A 59 -10.66 -19.58 21.42
N THR A 60 -10.65 -20.89 21.21
CA THR A 60 -9.43 -21.70 21.26
C THR A 60 -8.67 -21.46 19.96
N ASN A 61 -8.14 -20.25 19.80
CA ASN A 61 -7.00 -20.08 18.91
C ASN A 61 -5.85 -20.82 19.58
N ASN A 62 -5.71 -22.11 19.27
CA ASN A 62 -4.55 -22.90 19.61
C ASN A 62 -3.36 -22.30 18.86
N TYR A 63 -2.81 -21.21 19.40
CA TYR A 63 -1.55 -20.66 18.97
C TYR A 63 -0.49 -21.72 19.28
N LYS A 64 -0.16 -22.52 18.27
CA LYS A 64 0.97 -23.44 18.33
C LYS A 64 2.20 -22.56 18.14
N PRO A 65 3.08 -22.42 19.16
CA PRO A 65 4.28 -21.64 19.00
C PRO A 65 5.07 -22.22 17.82
N VAL A 66 5.24 -21.41 16.79
CA VAL A 66 6.01 -21.81 15.62
C VAL A 66 7.47 -21.62 15.97
N ALA A 67 8.29 -22.66 15.80
CA ALA A 67 9.71 -22.61 16.13
C ALA A 67 10.46 -21.50 15.37
N ASN A 68 9.99 -21.15 14.18
CA ASN A 68 10.50 -20.03 13.42
C ASN A 68 9.36 -19.30 12.71
N HIS A 69 9.28 -17.98 12.90
CA HIS A 69 8.27 -17.14 12.27
C HIS A 69 8.51 -17.05 10.76
N ASP A 70 7.47 -16.96 9.94
CA ASP A 70 7.60 -16.92 8.48
C ASP A 70 8.45 -15.75 7.98
N TYR A 71 8.44 -14.63 8.70
CA TYR A 71 9.35 -13.50 8.43
C TYR A 71 10.83 -13.90 8.45
N ASN A 72 11.24 -14.70 9.44
CA ASN A 72 12.63 -15.14 9.56
C ASN A 72 13.00 -16.12 8.44
N ARG A 73 12.07 -17.02 8.08
CA ARG A 73 12.26 -17.96 6.95
C ARG A 73 12.47 -17.22 5.64
N GLU A 74 11.66 -16.19 5.39
CA GLU A 74 11.78 -15.35 4.21
C GLU A 74 13.05 -14.50 4.22
N TYR A 75 13.47 -14.01 5.38
CA TYR A 75 14.72 -13.27 5.55
C TYR A 75 15.94 -14.14 5.23
N GLU A 76 15.99 -15.38 5.72
CA GLU A 76 17.08 -16.31 5.41
C GLU A 76 17.11 -16.67 3.92
N ARG A 77 15.95 -16.89 3.30
CA ARG A 77 15.82 -17.14 1.86
C ARG A 77 16.35 -15.97 1.04
N LYS A 78 15.91 -14.75 1.35
CA LYS A 78 16.39 -13.53 0.68
C LYS A 78 17.88 -13.31 0.88
N LYS A 79 18.42 -13.52 2.07
CA LYS A 79 19.86 -13.39 2.33
C LYS A 79 20.70 -14.39 1.54
N LYS A 80 20.17 -15.58 1.26
CA LYS A 80 20.82 -16.60 0.42
C LYS A 80 20.71 -16.27 -1.08
N GLU A 81 19.59 -15.73 -1.53
CA GLU A 81 19.32 -15.40 -2.94
C GLU A 81 19.92 -14.06 -3.37
N GLU A 82 19.96 -13.06 -2.49
CA GLU A 82 20.69 -11.79 -2.64
C GLU A 82 22.19 -11.98 -2.36
N GLY A 83 22.74 -13.13 -2.75
CA GLY A 83 24.18 -13.28 -2.87
C GLY A 83 24.74 -12.06 -3.61
N LYS A 84 25.73 -11.39 -3.00
CA LYS A 84 26.33 -10.14 -3.50
C LYS A 84 26.53 -10.26 -5.00
N ARG A 85 25.73 -9.52 -5.78
CA ARG A 85 25.82 -9.47 -7.24
C ARG A 85 27.13 -8.79 -7.61
N ALA A 86 28.22 -9.54 -7.57
CA ALA A 86 29.53 -9.08 -7.99
C ALA A 86 29.47 -8.78 -9.49
N ARG A 87 30.03 -7.64 -9.89
CA ARG A 87 30.15 -7.30 -11.31
C ARG A 87 30.98 -8.38 -11.98
N ALA A 88 30.37 -9.13 -12.90
CA ALA A 88 31.12 -10.04 -13.75
C ALA A 88 31.84 -9.26 -14.85
N ASP A 89 32.78 -9.92 -15.52
CA ASP A 89 33.53 -9.35 -16.63
C ASP A 89 32.58 -8.87 -17.75
N LYS A 90 32.93 -7.75 -18.41
CA LYS A 90 32.10 -7.15 -19.46
C LYS A 90 31.82 -8.14 -20.59
N GLN A 91 32.82 -8.97 -20.96
CA GLN A 91 32.68 -9.95 -22.04
C GLN A 91 31.68 -11.05 -21.68
N GLN A 92 31.77 -11.59 -20.46
CA GLN A 92 30.87 -12.63 -19.98
C GLN A 92 29.41 -12.15 -19.92
N VAL A 93 29.20 -10.89 -19.52
CA VAL A 93 27.85 -10.30 -19.48
C VAL A 93 27.29 -10.09 -20.88
N LEU A 94 28.12 -9.71 -21.84
CA LEU A 94 27.72 -9.58 -23.24
C LEU A 94 27.26 -10.93 -23.81
N ASP A 95 28.02 -12.01 -23.60
CA ASP A 95 27.66 -13.35 -24.08
C ASP A 95 26.31 -13.80 -23.49
N MET A 96 26.10 -13.60 -22.18
CA MET A 96 24.82 -13.90 -21.54
C MET A 96 23.65 -13.06 -22.07
N LEU A 97 23.90 -11.78 -22.40
CA LEU A 97 22.89 -10.92 -23.00
C LEU A 97 22.55 -11.40 -24.42
N PHE A 98 23.53 -11.76 -25.24
CA PHE A 98 23.29 -12.29 -26.58
C PHE A 98 22.48 -13.59 -26.54
N SER A 99 22.82 -14.55 -25.67
CA SER A 99 22.01 -15.77 -25.50
C SER A 99 20.60 -15.52 -24.95
N ALA A 100 20.40 -14.44 -24.17
CA ALA A 100 19.07 -14.04 -23.75
C ALA A 100 18.27 -13.49 -24.93
N PHE A 101 18.81 -12.51 -25.65
CA PHE A 101 18.16 -11.88 -26.81
C PHE A 101 17.91 -12.81 -28.00
N GLU A 102 18.66 -13.90 -28.11
CA GLU A 102 18.39 -14.98 -29.06
C GLU A 102 17.03 -15.65 -28.81
N LYS A 103 16.61 -15.77 -27.54
CA LYS A 103 15.31 -16.36 -27.17
C LYS A 103 14.15 -15.39 -27.32
N HIS A 104 14.36 -14.11 -26.98
CA HIS A 104 13.34 -13.07 -27.15
C HIS A 104 13.97 -11.78 -27.67
N GLN A 105 13.38 -11.23 -28.73
CA GLN A 105 13.85 -10.01 -29.38
C GLN A 105 13.75 -8.76 -28.48
N TYR A 106 12.83 -8.77 -27.51
CA TYR A 106 12.57 -7.64 -26.62
C TYR A 106 12.60 -8.12 -25.17
N TYR A 107 13.37 -7.45 -24.32
CA TYR A 107 13.43 -7.73 -22.89
C TYR A 107 13.19 -6.49 -22.03
N ASN A 108 12.57 -6.66 -20.86
CA ASN A 108 12.55 -5.64 -19.84
C ASN A 108 13.88 -5.63 -19.07
N ILE A 109 14.31 -4.47 -18.58
CA ILE A 109 15.49 -4.36 -17.71
C ILE A 109 15.37 -5.25 -16.47
N LYS A 110 14.16 -5.47 -15.94
CA LYS A 110 13.95 -6.37 -14.79
C LYS A 110 14.31 -7.82 -15.12
N ASP A 111 13.89 -8.31 -16.28
CA ASP A 111 14.15 -9.70 -16.69
C ASP A 111 15.64 -9.91 -16.98
N LEU A 112 16.30 -8.92 -17.63
CA LEU A 112 17.74 -8.96 -17.87
C LEU A 112 18.54 -8.97 -16.56
N VAL A 113 18.08 -8.24 -15.55
CA VAL A 113 18.67 -8.23 -14.21
C VAL A 113 18.53 -9.58 -13.52
N ASP A 114 17.40 -10.27 -13.71
CA ASP A 114 17.16 -11.58 -13.10
C ASP A 114 17.91 -12.71 -13.80
N ILE A 115 18.08 -12.63 -15.13
CA ILE A 115 18.84 -13.59 -15.94
C ILE A 115 20.35 -13.44 -15.68
N THR A 116 20.88 -12.23 -15.79
CA THR A 116 22.34 -11.98 -15.69
C THR A 116 22.83 -11.86 -14.25
N LYS A 117 21.90 -11.66 -13.29
CA LYS A 117 22.18 -11.36 -11.87
C LYS A 117 23.13 -10.16 -11.71
N GLN A 118 23.15 -9.23 -12.66
CA GLN A 118 23.99 -8.03 -12.61
C GLN A 118 23.22 -6.80 -12.07
N PRO A 119 23.92 -5.80 -11.50
CA PRO A 119 23.28 -4.56 -11.09
C PRO A 119 22.76 -3.76 -12.29
N VAL A 120 21.60 -3.12 -12.12
CA VAL A 120 20.88 -2.35 -13.16
C VAL A 120 21.76 -1.29 -13.82
N ILE A 121 22.62 -0.62 -13.04
CA ILE A 121 23.49 0.45 -13.53
C ILE A 121 24.48 -0.10 -14.57
N TYR A 122 25.13 -1.22 -14.25
CA TYR A 122 26.13 -1.84 -15.11
C TYR A 122 25.51 -2.40 -16.40
N LEU A 123 24.32 -3.02 -16.29
CA LEU A 123 23.57 -3.46 -17.46
C LEU A 123 23.17 -2.30 -18.36
N LYS A 124 22.75 -1.16 -17.80
CA LYS A 124 22.39 0.02 -18.60
C LYS A 124 23.58 0.64 -19.33
N GLU A 125 24.78 0.59 -18.74
CA GLU A 125 26.02 1.03 -19.41
C GLU A 125 26.29 0.17 -20.64
N ILE A 126 26.27 -1.16 -20.48
CA ILE A 126 26.49 -2.10 -21.59
C ILE A 126 25.38 -1.97 -22.65
N LEU A 127 24.11 -1.96 -22.24
CA LEU A 127 22.97 -1.84 -23.15
C LEU A 127 22.92 -0.51 -23.88
N ARG A 128 23.57 0.55 -23.37
CA ARG A 128 23.69 1.83 -24.09
C ARG A 128 24.71 1.75 -25.23
N ASP A 129 25.73 0.91 -25.10
CA ASP A 129 26.71 0.65 -26.16
C ASP A 129 26.08 -0.20 -27.29
N ILE A 130 25.41 -1.30 -26.94
CA ILE A 130 24.96 -2.34 -27.91
C ILE A 130 23.46 -2.33 -28.24
N GLY A 131 22.63 -1.67 -27.43
CA GLY A 131 21.17 -1.77 -27.49
C GLY A 131 20.46 -0.48 -27.88
N ILE A 132 19.19 -0.62 -28.23
CA ILE A 132 18.24 0.46 -28.46
C ILE A 132 17.18 0.38 -27.36
N TYR A 133 16.86 1.53 -26.77
CA TYR A 133 15.81 1.64 -25.75
C TYR A 133 14.51 2.09 -26.40
N ASN A 134 13.48 1.24 -26.36
CA ASN A 134 12.20 1.58 -26.95
C ASN A 134 11.31 2.32 -25.95
N VAL A 135 11.06 3.61 -26.24
CA VAL A 135 10.35 4.55 -25.36
C VAL A 135 8.86 4.66 -25.68
N LYS A 136 8.39 4.10 -26.82
CA LYS A 136 7.01 4.29 -27.31
C LYS A 136 6.38 2.99 -27.83
N GLY A 137 5.11 2.74 -27.48
CA GLY A 137 4.30 1.62 -27.98
C GLY A 137 3.91 0.59 -26.92
N THR A 138 3.38 -0.55 -27.36
CA THR A 138 2.96 -1.71 -26.53
C THR A 138 4.13 -2.40 -25.81
N HIS A 139 5.36 -2.22 -26.30
CA HIS A 139 6.61 -2.68 -25.67
C HIS A 139 7.35 -1.53 -24.98
N LYS A 140 6.63 -0.69 -24.24
CA LYS A 140 7.22 0.45 -23.53
C LYS A 140 8.24 -0.03 -22.49
N ASN A 141 9.43 0.59 -22.49
CA ASN A 141 10.55 0.31 -21.58
C ASN A 141 11.30 -1.01 -21.84
N THR A 142 11.18 -1.59 -23.03
CA THR A 142 12.01 -2.75 -23.42
C THR A 142 13.30 -2.31 -24.09
N TRP A 143 14.33 -3.13 -23.90
CA TRP A 143 15.58 -3.07 -24.65
C TRP A 143 15.52 -4.05 -25.82
N GLU A 144 16.08 -3.63 -26.95
CA GLU A 144 16.36 -4.48 -28.11
C GLU A 144 17.85 -4.33 -28.48
N LEU A 145 18.45 -5.36 -29.06
CA LEU A 145 19.79 -5.23 -29.64
C LEU A 145 19.73 -4.38 -30.92
N ARG A 146 20.77 -3.59 -31.17
CA ARG A 146 20.92 -2.90 -32.45
C ARG A 146 20.88 -3.90 -33.61
N PRO A 147 20.31 -3.53 -34.77
CA PRO A 147 20.24 -4.40 -35.94
C PRO A 147 21.61 -4.84 -36.45
N GLU A 148 22.66 -4.06 -36.17
CA GLU A 148 24.07 -4.36 -36.50
C GLU A 148 24.64 -5.55 -35.70
N TYR A 149 24.12 -5.78 -34.49
CA TYR A 149 24.49 -6.91 -33.63
C TYR A 149 23.43 -8.01 -33.64
N ARG A 150 22.42 -7.89 -34.50
CA ARG A 150 21.50 -8.96 -34.85
C ARG A 150 22.25 -9.91 -35.80
N HIS A 151 23.30 -10.54 -35.30
CA HIS A 151 23.91 -11.65 -36.00
C HIS A 151 22.88 -12.79 -35.99
N TYR A 152 22.04 -12.83 -37.01
CA TYR A 152 21.84 -14.10 -37.68
C TYR A 152 23.26 -14.61 -37.93
N GLN A 153 23.61 -15.75 -37.34
CA GLN A 153 24.67 -16.53 -37.94
C GLN A 153 24.29 -16.66 -39.42
N GLY A 154 25.00 -15.94 -40.27
CA GLY A 154 25.28 -16.51 -41.57
C GLY A 154 25.99 -17.80 -41.22
N GLU A 155 25.29 -18.92 -41.35
CA GLU A 155 25.94 -20.19 -41.53
C GLU A 155 27.02 -19.94 -42.57
N GLU A 156 28.29 -19.93 -42.15
CA GLU A 156 29.33 -20.34 -43.07
C GLU A 156 28.98 -21.78 -43.40
N LYS A 157 28.29 -21.95 -44.54
CA LYS A 157 28.41 -23.18 -45.31
C LYS A 157 29.89 -23.37 -45.55
N THR A 158 30.50 -24.22 -44.73
CA THR A 158 31.67 -24.99 -45.12
C THR A 158 31.27 -25.79 -46.36
N ASP A 159 31.66 -25.29 -47.53
CA ASP A 159 31.91 -26.14 -48.69
C ASP A 159 33.14 -26.99 -48.35
N GLU A 160 32.91 -28.26 -48.01
CA GLU A 160 33.71 -29.44 -48.40
C GLU A 160 32.98 -30.74 -48.03
#